data_AF-A0A5C7ZNM7-F1
#
_entry.id   AF-A0A5C7ZNM7-F1
#
_cell.length_a   1.000
_cell.length_b   1.000
_cell.length_c   1.000
_cell.angle_alpha   90.00
_cell.angle_beta   90.00
_cell.angle_gamma   90.00
#
_symmetry.space_group_name_H-M   'P 1'
#
loop_
_entity.id
_entity.type
_entity.pdbx_description
1 polymer ?
#
loop_
_entity_poly.entity_id
_entity_poly.type
_entity_poly.pdbx_seq_one_letter_code
_entity_poly.pdbx_strand_id
1 'polypeptide(L)' 'MERTPKGIYTPEFRAEAVRLVEATGMSVARAAKQLSMPKSSLDNWVRAA' A
#
# COMPACT_ATOMS: atom_id res chain seq x y z
N MET A 1 18.70 -20.08 11.20
CA MET A 1 17.42 -19.92 10.49
C MET A 1 17.04 -18.46 10.57
N GLU A 2 17.47 -17.66 9.59
CA GLU A 2 17.12 -16.24 9.55
C GLU A 2 15.62 -16.16 9.28
N ARG A 3 14.85 -15.72 10.28
CA ARG A 3 13.41 -15.54 10.18
C ARG A 3 13.20 -14.38 9.22
N THR A 4 13.02 -14.67 7.94
CA THR A 4 12.57 -13.68 6.96
C THR A 4 11.34 -13.01 7.57
N PRO A 5 11.42 -11.72 7.96
CA PRO A 5 10.35 -11.10 8.71
C PRO A 5 9.13 -11.15 7.81
N LYS A 6 8.05 -11.73 8.34
CA LYS A 6 6.77 -11.95 7.66
C LYS A 6 6.51 -10.82 6.69
N GLY A 7 6.34 -11.15 5.40
CA GLY A 7 6.01 -10.22 4.33
C GLY A 7 4.69 -9.50 4.59
N ILE A 8 4.72 -8.58 5.54
CA ILE A 8 3.65 -7.74 6.00
C ILE A 8 4.16 -6.36 5.67
N TYR A 9 3.57 -5.77 4.63
CA TYR A 9 3.82 -4.41 4.17
C TYR A 9 4.26 -3.52 5.32
N THR A 10 5.51 -3.06 5.24
CA THR A 10 6.12 -2.23 6.29
C THR A 10 5.32 -0.94 6.42
N PRO A 11 5.26 -0.31 7.60
CA PRO A 11 4.51 0.93 7.77
C PRO A 11 4.98 2.03 6.80
N GLU A 12 6.27 2.04 6.43
CA GLU A 12 6.82 2.94 5.42
C GLU A 12 6.22 2.68 4.04
N PHE A 13 6.12 1.40 3.63
CA PHE A 13 5.49 1.03 2.37
C PHE A 13 4.01 1.43 2.33
N ARG A 14 3.28 1.28 3.45
CA ARG A 14 1.88 1.71 3.52
C ARG A 14 1.76 3.22 3.35
N ALA A 15 2.59 3.99 4.04
CA ALA A 15 2.59 5.44 3.94
C ALA A 15 2.96 5.91 2.53
N GLU A 16 3.93 5.25 1.89
CA GLU A 16 4.29 5.53 0.50
C GLU A 16 3.16 5.19 -0.48
N ALA A 17 2.48 4.07 -0.26
CA ALA A 17 1.35 3.65 -1.09
C ALA A 17 0.15 4.61 -0.99
N VAL A 18 -0.16 5.10 0.22
CA VAL A 18 -1.19 6.13 0.43
C VAL A 18 -0.75 7.45 -0.20
N ARG A 19 0.49 7.88 0.02
CA ARG A 19 1.04 9.10 -0.57
C ARG A 19 1.04 9.05 -2.10
N LEU A 20 1.28 7.89 -2.71
CA LEU A 20 1.19 7.71 -4.16
C LEU A 20 -0.25 7.95 -4.65
N VAL A 21 -1.26 7.45 -3.96
CA VAL A 21 -2.68 7.68 -4.31
C VAL A 21 -3.01 9.17 -4.22
N GLU A 22 -2.61 9.83 -3.14
CA GLU A 22 -2.91 11.24 -2.87
C GLU A 22 -2.13 12.20 -3.78
N ALA A 23 -0.82 12.01 -3.90
CA ALA A 23 0.07 12.90 -4.66
C ALA A 23 -0.19 12.80 -6.17
N THR A 24 -0.51 11.60 -6.68
CA THR A 24 -0.76 11.40 -8.11
C THR A 24 -2.24 11.55 -8.47
N GLY A 25 -3.14 11.70 -7.49
CA GLY A 25 -4.60 11.77 -7.70
C GLY A 25 -5.19 10.52 -8.36
N MET A 26 -4.46 9.40 -8.32
CA MET A 26 -4.85 8.19 -9.04
C MET A 26 -5.75 7.30 -8.19
N SER A 27 -6.70 6.59 -8.82
CA SER A 27 -7.58 5.68 -8.08
C SER A 27 -6.80 4.61 -7.31
N VAL A 28 -7.30 4.23 -6.14
CA VAL A 28 -6.76 3.14 -5.29
C VAL A 28 -6.55 1.85 -6.10
N ALA A 29 -7.45 1.54 -7.04
CA ALA A 29 -7.33 0.37 -7.91
C ALA A 29 -6.09 0.42 -8.81
N ARG A 30 -5.75 1.60 -9.34
CA ARG A 30 -4.57 1.79 -10.20
C ARG A 30 -3.29 1.71 -9.40
N ALA A 31 -3.23 2.38 -8.25
CA ALA A 31 -2.08 2.31 -7.34
C ALA A 31 -1.85 0.88 -6.84
N ALA A 32 -2.91 0.16 -6.46
CA ALA A 32 -2.82 -1.22 -6.02
C ALA A 32 -2.28 -2.16 -7.11
N LYS A 33 -2.69 -1.98 -8.37
CA LYS A 33 -2.12 -2.71 -9.51
C LYS A 33 -0.64 -2.41 -9.72
N GLN A 34 -0.25 -1.15 -9.61
CA GLN A 34 1.15 -0.72 -9.78
C GLN A 34 2.06 -1.30 -8.68
N LEU A 35 1.56 -1.36 -7.45
CA LEU A 35 2.24 -1.91 -6.28
C LEU A 35 2.07 -3.44 -6.15
N SER A 36 1.43 -4.09 -7.14
CA SER A 36 1.12 -5.51 -7.15
C SER A 36 0.51 -6.02 -5.83
N MET A 37 -0.42 -5.23 -5.27
CA MET A 37 -1.05 -5.48 -3.98
C MET A 37 -2.58 -5.50 -4.09
N PRO A 38 -3.29 -6.12 -3.13
CA PRO A 38 -4.74 -6.13 -3.12
C PRO A 38 -5.30 -4.71 -2.95
N LYS A 39 -6.27 -4.33 -3.80
CA LYS A 39 -6.98 -3.04 -3.68
C LYS A 39 -7.53 -2.85 -2.28
N SER A 40 -8.14 -3.89 -1.69
CA SER A 40 -8.76 -3.81 -0.37
C SER A 40 -7.79 -3.43 0.74
N SER A 41 -6.52 -3.86 0.64
CA SER A 41 -5.48 -3.48 1.60
C SER A 41 -5.13 -2.00 1.48
N LEU A 42 -4.95 -1.51 0.24
CA LEU A 42 -4.65 -0.11 0.00
C LEU A 42 -5.84 0.80 0.37
N ASP A 43 -7.06 0.38 0.03
CA ASP A 43 -8.31 1.07 0.38
C ASP A 43 -8.46 1.24 1.89
N ASN A 44 -8.17 0.19 2.65
CA ASN A 44 -8.18 0.24 4.11
C ASN A 44 -7.13 1.20 4.66
N TRP A 45 -5.93 1.26 4.06
CA TRP A 45 -4.89 2.20 4.50
C TRP A 45 -5.23 3.65 4.16
N VAL A 46 -5.77 3.90 2.96
CA VAL A 46 -6.22 5.25 2.56
C VAL A 46 -7.38 5.73 3.43
N ARG A 47 -8.27 4.84 3.87
CA ARG A 47 -9.35 5.18 4.82
C ARG A 47 -8.90 5.39 6.26
N ALA A 48 -7.78 4.77 6.64
CA ALA A 48 -7.23 4.84 7.99
C ALA A 48 -6.19 5.96 8.16
N ALA A 49 -5.71 6.54 7.06
CA ALA A 49 -4.87 7.74 7.01
C ALA A 49 -5.72 8.99 7.21
#